data_AF-A0A7J3XA03-F1
#
_entry.id   AF-A0A7J3XA03-F1
#
_cell.length_a   1.000
_cell.length_b   1.000
_cell.length_c   1.000
_cell.angle_alpha   90.00
_cell.angle_beta   90.00
_cell.angle_gamma   90.00
#
_symmetry.space_group_name_H-M   'P 1'
#
loop_
_entity.id
_entity.type
_entity.pdbx_description
1 polymer ?
#
loop_
_entity_poly.entity_id
_entity_poly.type
_entity_poly.pdbx_seq_one_letter_code
_entity_poly.pdbx_strand_id
1 'polypeptide(L)'
;MLVYGDVVAPVDMYRELVDLLTEGEYGAVLVPEEEVEQYTIARMRDSTAVEEFSGGAEAPGAVSYYAVGGAYLLPKDFVDYVEAYGGFTEALNATNRRYRLRPCIWSGWWVDVEYPWDLLRATLYVLHKLDRAVVSSSARVANTSIVEGAVIVDENAEVDHYAVIKGPAYIGRNCYIGTHTLIRSYVSLEGDNVVGSYSEVVWSSIQRGATIGSRSYIGFSVVGESSTVEPGVVTLNVVPERVKVSRPIRMEKRGREYVKVGAIIGSRARVKAYTVLKPCEVVE
;
A
#
# COMPACT_ATOMS: atom_id res chain seq x y z
N MET A 1 -2.66 -16.18 17.72
CA MET A 1 -2.91 -15.47 16.46
C MET A 1 -1.60 -15.40 15.70
N LEU A 2 -1.63 -15.73 14.42
CA LEU A 2 -0.51 -15.62 13.48
C LEU A 2 -0.93 -14.63 12.38
N VAL A 3 -0.07 -13.67 12.06
CA VAL A 3 -0.34 -12.66 11.03
C VAL A 3 0.92 -12.47 10.19
N TYR A 4 0.78 -12.36 8.88
CA TYR A 4 1.88 -12.04 7.98
C TYR A 4 2.30 -10.58 8.14
N GLY A 5 3.61 -10.32 8.06
CA GLY A 5 4.20 -9.01 8.35
C GLY A 5 4.04 -7.96 7.24
N ASP A 6 3.57 -8.38 6.07
CA ASP A 6 3.40 -7.63 4.83
C ASP A 6 1.94 -7.25 4.54
N VAL A 7 1.01 -7.59 5.43
CA VAL A 7 -0.42 -7.27 5.25
C VAL A 7 -0.78 -5.94 5.89
N VAL A 8 -1.33 -5.04 5.08
CA VAL A 8 -1.94 -3.78 5.53
C VAL A 8 -3.46 -3.88 5.38
N ALA A 9 -4.17 -3.74 6.49
CA ALA A 9 -5.63 -3.79 6.54
C ALA A 9 -6.17 -3.02 7.77
N PRO A 10 -7.47 -2.68 7.80
CA PRO A 10 -8.11 -2.11 8.98
C PRO A 10 -8.04 -3.03 10.21
N VAL A 11 -8.01 -2.42 11.40
CA VAL A 11 -8.02 -3.17 12.67
C VAL A 11 -9.22 -4.11 12.81
N ASP A 12 -10.35 -3.77 12.18
CA ASP A 12 -11.58 -4.56 12.26
C ASP A 12 -11.42 -5.96 11.64
N MET A 13 -10.60 -6.11 10.59
CA MET A 13 -10.26 -7.42 10.01
C MET A 13 -9.66 -8.37 11.06
N TYR A 14 -8.79 -7.84 11.92
CA TYR A 14 -8.15 -8.62 12.98
C TYR A 14 -9.08 -8.83 14.18
N ARG A 15 -10.01 -7.91 14.44
CA ARG A 15 -11.01 -8.07 15.50
C ARG A 15 -11.96 -9.22 15.21
N GLU A 16 -12.47 -9.31 13.98
CA GLU A 16 -13.33 -10.41 13.56
C GLU A 16 -12.69 -11.79 13.80
N LEU A 17 -11.38 -11.89 13.58
CA LEU A 17 -10.61 -13.10 13.83
C LEU A 17 -10.43 -13.38 15.33
N VAL A 18 -10.20 -12.36 16.14
CA VAL A 18 -10.02 -12.48 17.60
C VAL A 18 -11.34 -12.82 18.29
N ASP A 19 -12.48 -12.36 17.78
CA ASP A 19 -13.80 -12.66 18.36
C ASP A 19 -14.06 -14.18 18.40
N LEU A 20 -13.51 -14.95 17.46
CA LEU A 20 -13.55 -16.43 17.49
C LEU A 20 -12.93 -17.04 18.75
N LEU A 21 -11.96 -16.39 19.40
CA LEU A 21 -11.39 -16.88 20.66
C LEU A 21 -12.46 -16.97 21.76
N THR A 22 -13.44 -16.06 21.74
CA THR A 22 -14.53 -16.05 22.73
C THR A 22 -15.46 -17.25 22.55
N GLU A 23 -15.52 -17.79 21.34
CA GLU A 23 -16.30 -18.98 20.97
C GLU A 23 -15.48 -20.28 21.12
N GLY A 24 -14.18 -20.18 21.44
CA GLY A 24 -13.28 -21.33 21.50
C GLY A 24 -12.98 -21.93 20.13
N GLU A 25 -13.19 -21.15 19.06
CA GLU A 25 -12.99 -21.57 17.67
C GLU A 25 -11.62 -21.10 17.12
N TYR A 26 -11.22 -21.72 16.01
CA TYR A 26 -10.03 -21.37 15.23
C TYR A 26 -10.46 -20.95 13.83
N GLY A 27 -9.69 -20.11 13.15
CA GLY A 27 -10.10 -19.59 11.85
C GLY A 27 -9.00 -18.92 11.04
N ALA A 28 -9.36 -18.51 9.83
CA ALA A 28 -8.50 -17.80 8.91
C ALA A 28 -9.30 -16.67 8.23
N VAL A 29 -8.65 -15.52 8.02
CA VAL A 29 -9.22 -14.43 7.23
C VAL A 29 -9.18 -14.81 5.76
N LEU A 30 -10.33 -14.70 5.09
CA LEU A 30 -10.52 -14.98 3.67
C LEU A 30 -11.01 -13.71 2.97
N VAL A 31 -10.35 -13.34 1.87
CA VAL A 31 -10.61 -12.12 1.11
C VAL A 31 -11.13 -12.49 -0.28
N PRO A 32 -12.27 -11.93 -0.73
CA PRO A 32 -12.70 -12.05 -2.12
C PRO A 32 -11.73 -11.29 -3.02
N GLU A 33 -11.06 -11.98 -3.95
CA GLU A 33 -10.06 -11.41 -4.84
C GLU A 33 -10.26 -11.94 -6.26
N GLU A 34 -10.01 -11.10 -7.27
CA GLU A 34 -10.18 -11.49 -8.68
C GLU A 34 -8.94 -12.19 -9.23
N GLU A 35 -7.74 -11.72 -8.85
CA GLU A 35 -6.44 -12.26 -9.27
C GLU A 35 -5.89 -13.22 -8.18
N VAL A 36 -6.57 -14.35 -7.95
CA VAL A 36 -6.25 -15.30 -6.85
C VAL A 36 -4.96 -16.12 -7.08
N GLU A 37 -4.44 -16.14 -8.30
CA GLU A 37 -3.33 -17.01 -8.71
C GLU A 37 -2.02 -16.72 -7.96
N GLN A 38 -1.91 -15.51 -7.40
CA GLN A 38 -0.72 -15.04 -6.67
C GLN A 38 -0.75 -15.40 -5.18
N TYR A 39 -1.86 -15.93 -4.67
CA TYR A 39 -2.05 -16.13 -3.23
C TYR A 39 -2.15 -17.59 -2.84
N THR A 40 -2.04 -17.86 -1.54
CA THR A 40 -2.68 -19.07 -0.98
C THR A 40 -4.18 -18.87 -1.06
N ILE A 41 -4.91 -19.88 -1.53
CA ILE A 41 -6.36 -19.82 -1.69
C ILE A 41 -7.04 -20.78 -0.74
N ALA A 42 -8.26 -20.44 -0.35
CA ALA A 42 -9.17 -21.31 0.37
C ALA A 42 -10.38 -21.62 -0.51
N ARG A 43 -10.67 -22.92 -0.64
CA ARG A 43 -11.92 -23.40 -1.21
C ARG A 43 -12.94 -23.54 -0.10
N MET A 44 -14.10 -22.94 -0.28
CA MET A 44 -15.20 -23.05 0.66
C MET A 44 -16.03 -24.29 0.35
N ARG A 45 -16.38 -25.07 1.38
CA ARG A 45 -17.38 -26.15 1.25
C ARG A 45 -18.79 -25.57 1.17
N ASP A 46 -19.04 -24.61 2.05
CA ASP A 46 -20.26 -23.83 2.21
C ASP A 46 -19.91 -22.49 2.87
N SER A 47 -20.88 -21.69 3.28
CA SER A 47 -20.64 -20.38 3.90
C SER A 47 -19.99 -20.43 5.29
N THR A 48 -19.82 -21.62 5.89
CA THR A 48 -19.38 -21.80 7.29
C THR A 48 -18.09 -22.59 7.45
N ALA A 49 -17.63 -23.28 6.39
CA ALA A 49 -16.47 -24.17 6.48
C ALA A 49 -15.54 -24.09 5.27
N VAL A 50 -14.23 -24.08 5.55
CA VAL A 50 -13.20 -24.27 4.53
C VAL A 50 -13.09 -25.75 4.19
N GLU A 51 -13.12 -26.08 2.89
CA GLU A 51 -12.89 -27.43 2.37
C GLU A 51 -11.40 -27.76 2.36
N GLU A 52 -10.61 -26.90 1.73
CA GLU A 52 -9.17 -27.08 1.52
C GLU A 52 -8.46 -25.74 1.32
N PHE A 53 -7.18 -25.71 1.66
CA PHE A 53 -6.24 -24.65 1.30
C PHE A 53 -5.28 -25.18 0.23
N SER A 54 -4.93 -24.34 -0.75
CA SER A 54 -3.99 -24.71 -1.82
C SER A 54 -3.28 -23.47 -2.38
N GLY A 55 -2.37 -23.67 -3.33
CA GLY A 55 -1.75 -22.55 -4.06
C GLY A 55 -2.70 -21.98 -5.12
N GLY A 56 -2.69 -20.67 -5.30
CA GLY A 56 -3.50 -19.95 -6.28
C GLY A 56 -3.33 -20.44 -7.73
N ALA A 57 -2.12 -20.87 -8.09
CA ALA A 57 -1.83 -21.46 -9.40
C ALA A 57 -2.62 -22.74 -9.69
N GLU A 58 -3.19 -23.38 -8.66
CA GLU A 58 -3.98 -24.60 -8.76
C GLU A 58 -5.49 -24.31 -8.85
N ALA A 59 -5.91 -23.04 -8.83
CA ALA A 59 -7.32 -22.64 -8.89
C ALA A 59 -7.96 -22.96 -10.26
N PRO A 60 -8.93 -23.88 -10.37
CA PRO A 60 -9.79 -24.00 -11.54
C PRO A 60 -10.68 -22.76 -11.69
N GLY A 61 -10.68 -22.14 -12.88
CA GLY A 61 -11.43 -20.90 -13.18
C GLY A 61 -12.97 -20.98 -13.10
N ALA A 62 -13.55 -22.09 -12.63
CA ALA A 62 -15.00 -22.29 -12.48
C ALA A 62 -15.47 -22.35 -11.02
N VAL A 63 -14.57 -22.26 -10.03
CA VAL A 63 -14.89 -22.36 -8.60
C VAL A 63 -14.58 -21.04 -7.90
N SER A 64 -15.43 -20.61 -6.97
CA SER A 64 -15.19 -19.43 -6.14
C SER A 64 -14.11 -19.73 -5.10
N TYR A 65 -12.91 -19.21 -5.31
CA TYR A 65 -11.83 -19.22 -4.34
C TYR A 65 -11.75 -17.89 -3.62
N TYR A 66 -11.29 -17.95 -2.37
CA TYR A 66 -10.92 -16.76 -1.60
C TYR A 66 -9.41 -16.73 -1.43
N ALA A 67 -8.79 -15.57 -1.56
CA ALA A 67 -7.42 -15.38 -1.13
C ALA A 67 -7.35 -15.49 0.39
N VAL A 68 -6.34 -16.16 0.92
CA VAL A 68 -6.10 -16.17 2.36
C VAL A 68 -5.47 -14.83 2.75
N GLY A 69 -6.15 -14.05 3.59
CA GLY A 69 -5.80 -12.67 3.92
C GLY A 69 -4.56 -12.51 4.82
N GLY A 70 -3.80 -13.57 5.05
CA GLY A 70 -2.56 -13.55 5.85
C GLY A 70 -2.75 -13.43 7.36
N ALA A 71 -3.96 -13.65 7.88
CA ALA A 71 -4.24 -13.64 9.32
C ALA A 71 -5.00 -14.90 9.76
N TYR A 72 -4.53 -15.52 10.84
CA TYR A 72 -5.01 -16.81 11.32
C TYR A 72 -5.12 -16.86 12.85
N LEU A 73 -6.17 -17.51 13.32
CA LEU A 73 -6.32 -17.95 14.69
C LEU A 73 -6.15 -19.47 14.71
N LEU A 74 -4.97 -19.92 15.12
CA LEU A 74 -4.57 -21.32 15.07
C LEU A 74 -4.31 -21.87 16.48
N PRO A 75 -4.43 -23.20 16.68
CA PRO A 75 -4.14 -23.82 17.96
C PRO A 75 -2.65 -23.72 18.30
N LYS A 76 -2.33 -23.82 19.60
CA LYS A 76 -0.95 -23.62 20.10
C LYS A 76 0.03 -24.66 19.55
N ASP A 77 -0.45 -25.86 19.28
CA ASP A 77 0.31 -26.97 18.71
C ASP A 77 0.51 -26.84 17.18
N PHE A 78 0.02 -25.78 16.52
CA PHE A 78 0.14 -25.61 15.07
C PHE A 78 1.59 -25.67 14.57
N VAL A 79 2.55 -25.18 15.35
CA VAL A 79 3.99 -25.26 14.99
C VAL A 79 4.43 -26.71 14.83
N ASP A 80 3.94 -27.62 15.68
CA ASP A 80 4.22 -29.05 15.60
C ASP A 80 3.65 -29.66 14.30
N TYR A 81 2.52 -29.12 13.79
CA TYR A 81 1.96 -29.53 12.49
C TYR A 81 2.86 -29.08 11.34
N VAL A 82 3.42 -27.87 11.40
CA VAL A 82 4.34 -27.38 10.36
C VAL A 82 5.57 -28.29 10.28
N GLU A 83 6.15 -28.67 11.42
CA GLU A 83 7.28 -29.60 11.47
C GLU A 83 6.91 -30.99 10.95
N ALA A 84 5.74 -31.52 11.34
CA ALA A 84 5.31 -32.87 10.96
C ALA A 84 4.93 -33.00 9.47
N TYR A 85 4.33 -31.96 8.89
CA TYR A 85 3.83 -31.99 7.51
C TYR A 85 4.77 -31.31 6.50
N GLY A 86 5.86 -30.68 6.95
CA GLY A 86 6.93 -30.15 6.10
C GLY A 86 6.58 -28.90 5.29
N GLY A 87 5.39 -28.32 5.51
CA GLY A 87 4.89 -27.17 4.78
C GLY A 87 3.71 -26.50 5.47
N PHE A 88 3.58 -25.19 5.28
CA PHE A 88 2.55 -24.38 5.94
C PHE A 88 1.14 -24.73 5.45
N THR A 89 0.95 -24.91 4.15
CA THR A 89 -0.34 -25.26 3.54
C THR A 89 -0.81 -26.65 3.95
N GLU A 90 0.09 -27.63 4.01
CA GLU A 90 -0.19 -28.98 4.47
C GLU A 90 -0.57 -29.00 5.95
N ALA A 91 0.15 -28.23 6.78
CA ALA A 91 -0.17 -28.04 8.19
C ALA A 91 -1.53 -27.36 8.39
N LEU A 92 -1.86 -26.33 7.58
CA LEU A 92 -3.18 -25.69 7.59
C LEU A 92 -4.29 -26.69 7.25
N ASN A 93 -4.11 -27.49 6.20
CA ASN A 93 -5.08 -28.52 5.82
C ASN A 93 -5.24 -29.60 6.91
N ALA A 94 -4.16 -30.05 7.54
CA ALA A 94 -4.21 -30.99 8.66
C ALA A 94 -4.94 -30.38 9.87
N THR A 95 -4.65 -29.11 10.16
CA THR A 95 -5.33 -28.34 11.23
C THR A 95 -6.82 -28.19 10.93
N ASN A 96 -7.20 -27.87 9.68
CA ASN A 96 -8.60 -27.77 9.25
C ASN A 96 -9.37 -29.10 9.39
N ARG A 97 -8.72 -30.22 9.07
CA ARG A 97 -9.31 -31.56 9.24
C ARG A 97 -9.58 -31.89 10.71
N ARG A 98 -8.80 -31.37 11.65
CA ARG A 98 -8.97 -31.61 13.08
C ARG A 98 -9.91 -30.61 13.76
N TYR A 99 -9.70 -29.33 13.49
CA TYR A 99 -10.31 -28.23 14.25
C TYR A 99 -11.40 -27.49 13.49
N ARG A 100 -11.61 -27.76 12.19
CA ARG A 100 -12.59 -27.08 11.31
C ARG A 100 -12.39 -25.56 11.36
N LEU A 101 -11.38 -25.08 10.65
CA LEU A 101 -11.06 -23.65 10.64
C LEU A 101 -12.24 -22.85 10.07
N ARG A 102 -12.71 -21.90 10.86
CA ARG A 102 -13.77 -20.97 10.49
C ARG A 102 -13.26 -19.96 9.46
N PRO A 103 -14.03 -19.71 8.39
CA PRO A 103 -13.74 -18.65 7.44
C PRO A 103 -14.21 -17.30 8.01
N CYS A 104 -13.29 -16.36 8.22
CA CYS A 104 -13.61 -14.96 8.49
C CYS A 104 -13.57 -14.20 7.16
N ILE A 105 -14.73 -14.07 6.49
CA ILE A 105 -14.79 -13.41 5.18
C ILE A 105 -14.68 -11.90 5.36
N TRP A 106 -13.55 -11.33 4.96
CA TRP A 106 -13.28 -9.90 5.02
C TRP A 106 -13.60 -9.22 3.70
N SER A 107 -14.55 -8.27 3.72
CA SER A 107 -14.98 -7.50 2.54
C SER A 107 -14.44 -6.07 2.51
N GLY A 108 -13.65 -5.67 3.50
CA GLY A 108 -12.99 -4.36 3.51
C GLY A 108 -11.73 -4.35 2.64
N TRP A 109 -11.04 -3.22 2.58
CA TRP A 109 -9.77 -3.17 1.86
C TRP A 109 -8.70 -3.99 2.60
N TRP A 110 -7.81 -4.55 1.80
CA TRP A 110 -6.67 -5.37 2.22
C TRP A 110 -5.58 -5.20 1.17
N VAL A 111 -4.34 -5.03 1.61
CA VAL A 111 -3.17 -4.92 0.74
C VAL A 111 -2.10 -5.86 1.26
N ASP A 112 -1.84 -6.92 0.52
CA ASP A 112 -0.63 -7.72 0.64
C ASP A 112 0.52 -7.02 -0.08
N VAL A 113 1.54 -6.57 0.65
CA VAL A 113 2.66 -5.78 0.11
C VAL A 113 3.74 -6.72 -0.42
N GLU A 114 3.61 -7.11 -1.69
CA GLU A 114 4.56 -7.98 -2.38
C GLU A 114 5.49 -7.18 -3.29
N TYR A 115 4.94 -6.18 -3.99
CA TYR A 115 5.69 -5.29 -4.89
C TYR A 115 5.82 -3.88 -4.30
N PRO A 116 6.89 -3.14 -4.62
CA PRO A 116 7.05 -1.77 -4.12
C PRO A 116 5.85 -0.86 -4.36
N TRP A 117 5.18 -0.97 -5.53
CA TRP A 117 4.00 -0.15 -5.85
C TRP A 117 2.73 -0.54 -5.08
N ASP A 118 2.68 -1.68 -4.39
CA ASP A 118 1.58 -2.00 -3.48
C ASP A 118 1.51 -1.00 -2.32
N LEU A 119 2.64 -0.38 -1.95
CA LEU A 119 2.68 0.73 -0.99
C LEU A 119 1.82 1.92 -1.45
N LEU A 120 1.67 2.15 -2.75
CA LEU A 120 0.83 3.22 -3.28
C LEU A 120 -0.66 2.91 -3.06
N ARG A 121 -1.06 1.64 -3.16
CA ARG A 121 -2.43 1.20 -2.83
C ARG A 121 -2.70 1.29 -1.33
N ALA A 122 -1.74 0.86 -0.50
CA ALA A 122 -1.83 1.02 0.95
C ALA A 122 -1.97 2.51 1.33
N THR A 123 -1.12 3.37 0.73
CA THR A 123 -1.19 4.83 0.90
C THR A 123 -2.54 5.38 0.47
N LEU A 124 -3.09 4.92 -0.66
CA LEU A 124 -4.43 5.30 -1.10
C LEU A 124 -5.47 5.00 -0.05
N TYR A 125 -5.55 3.75 0.43
CA TYR A 125 -6.59 3.35 1.37
C TYR A 125 -6.46 4.04 2.72
N VAL A 126 -5.22 4.25 3.20
CA VAL A 126 -4.97 4.96 4.45
C VAL A 126 -5.37 6.42 4.34
N LEU A 127 -4.92 7.12 3.29
CA LEU A 127 -5.22 8.54 3.10
C LEU A 127 -6.68 8.79 2.73
N HIS A 128 -7.36 7.84 2.08
CA HIS A 128 -8.78 7.95 1.77
C HIS A 128 -9.67 8.00 3.03
N LYS A 129 -9.17 7.53 4.18
CA LYS A 129 -9.87 7.66 5.47
C LYS A 129 -9.83 9.07 6.04
N LEU A 130 -8.96 9.95 5.53
CA LEU A 130 -8.90 11.32 5.97
C LEU A 130 -10.13 12.07 5.46
N ASP A 131 -10.87 12.70 6.37
CA ASP A 131 -12.12 13.41 6.10
C ASP A 131 -11.98 14.94 6.23
N ARG A 132 -10.89 15.41 6.84
CA ARG A 132 -10.66 16.82 7.16
C ARG A 132 -9.19 17.21 7.09
N ALA A 133 -8.95 18.51 6.97
CA ALA A 133 -7.61 19.07 7.13
C ALA A 133 -7.23 19.15 8.62
N VAL A 134 -5.99 18.79 8.93
CA VAL A 134 -5.39 18.93 10.27
C VAL A 134 -4.00 19.54 10.11
N VAL A 135 -3.80 20.72 10.68
CA VAL A 135 -2.50 21.40 10.67
C VAL A 135 -2.02 21.52 12.10
N SER A 136 -0.83 20.97 12.38
CA SER A 136 -0.21 21.06 13.71
C SER A 136 0.07 22.51 14.09
N SER A 137 -0.04 22.84 15.38
CA SER A 137 0.25 24.19 15.88
C SER A 137 1.71 24.59 15.75
N SER A 138 2.64 23.63 15.61
CA SER A 138 4.05 23.91 15.37
C SER A 138 4.43 23.96 13.88
N ALA A 139 3.50 23.63 12.98
CA ALA A 139 3.72 23.76 11.55
C ALA A 139 3.72 25.24 11.13
N ARG A 140 4.55 25.57 10.12
CA ARG A 140 4.60 26.90 9.51
C ARG A 140 4.03 26.82 8.11
N VAL A 141 2.88 27.46 7.89
CA VAL A 141 2.21 27.50 6.59
C VAL A 141 2.13 28.95 6.15
N ALA A 142 2.77 29.29 5.02
CA ALA A 142 2.80 30.66 4.51
C ALA A 142 1.39 31.14 4.15
N ASN A 143 1.08 32.42 4.42
CA ASN A 143 -0.24 33.01 4.18
C ASN A 143 -0.70 32.96 2.72
N THR A 144 0.22 32.80 1.76
CA THR A 144 -0.09 32.71 0.33
C THR A 144 -0.12 31.28 -0.20
N SER A 145 0.13 30.28 0.66
CA SER A 145 -0.04 28.88 0.29
C SER A 145 -1.52 28.47 0.35
N ILE A 146 -1.86 27.39 -0.35
CA ILE A 146 -3.22 26.86 -0.43
C ILE A 146 -3.20 25.41 0.05
N VAL A 147 -4.02 25.08 1.04
CA VAL A 147 -4.26 23.71 1.51
C VAL A 147 -5.74 23.39 1.32
N GLU A 148 -6.03 22.48 0.40
CA GLU A 148 -7.38 22.11 -0.03
C GLU A 148 -7.67 20.63 0.26
N GLY A 149 -8.82 20.32 0.85
CA GLY A 149 -9.28 18.95 1.10
C GLY A 149 -8.65 18.31 2.35
N ALA A 150 -8.69 16.98 2.42
CA ALA A 150 -8.24 16.23 3.59
C ALA A 150 -6.70 16.14 3.66
N VAL A 151 -6.06 17.13 4.26
CA VAL A 151 -4.60 17.23 4.34
C VAL A 151 -4.15 17.23 5.79
N ILE A 152 -3.19 16.37 6.13
CA ILE A 152 -2.47 16.47 7.39
C ILE A 152 -1.14 17.18 7.15
N VAL A 153 -0.87 18.23 7.92
CA VAL A 153 0.44 18.90 8.02
C VAL A 153 0.94 18.72 9.45
N ASP A 154 1.89 17.82 9.65
CA ASP A 154 2.36 17.41 10.97
C ASP A 154 3.36 18.41 11.57
N GLU A 155 3.81 18.12 12.78
CA GLU A 155 4.67 18.98 13.60
C GLU A 155 5.92 19.49 12.86
N ASN A 156 6.18 20.78 13.01
CA ASN A 156 7.33 21.49 12.46
C ASN A 156 7.48 21.42 10.94
N ALA A 157 6.49 20.91 10.21
CA ALA A 157 6.48 20.98 8.75
C ALA A 157 6.38 22.45 8.29
N GLU A 158 7.03 22.76 7.19
CA GLU A 158 7.08 24.09 6.58
C GLU A 158 6.50 24.05 5.17
N VAL A 159 5.48 24.85 4.93
CA VAL A 159 4.87 25.04 3.61
C VAL A 159 5.11 26.48 3.19
N ASP A 160 5.98 26.66 2.21
CA ASP A 160 6.41 27.98 1.75
C ASP A 160 5.38 28.64 0.81
N HIS A 161 5.62 29.90 0.49
CA HIS A 161 4.71 30.78 -0.25
C HIS A 161 4.25 30.16 -1.57
N TYR A 162 2.96 30.33 -1.88
CA TYR A 162 2.36 29.88 -3.14
C TYR A 162 2.45 28.37 -3.42
N ALA A 163 2.87 27.55 -2.46
CA ALA A 163 2.70 26.10 -2.55
C ALA A 163 1.21 25.76 -2.49
N VAL A 164 0.80 24.74 -3.24
CA VAL A 164 -0.59 24.25 -3.29
C VAL A 164 -0.59 22.78 -2.93
N ILE A 165 -1.35 22.42 -1.89
CA ILE A 165 -1.50 21.05 -1.41
C ILE A 165 -2.95 20.66 -1.56
N LYS A 166 -3.22 19.65 -2.39
CA LYS A 166 -4.57 19.13 -2.66
C LYS A 166 -4.70 17.71 -2.14
N GLY A 167 -5.56 17.54 -1.15
CA GLY A 167 -5.80 16.27 -0.48
C GLY A 167 -6.51 15.22 -1.34
N PRO A 168 -6.61 13.98 -0.84
CA PRO A 168 -6.05 13.55 0.44
C PRO A 168 -4.52 13.48 0.40
N ALA A 169 -3.82 14.02 1.42
CA ALA A 169 -2.35 14.06 1.44
C ALA A 169 -1.81 14.12 2.88
N TYR A 170 -0.61 13.56 3.10
CA TYR A 170 0.11 13.63 4.36
C TYR A 170 1.47 14.31 4.17
N ILE A 171 1.68 15.38 4.93
CA ILE A 171 2.94 16.12 5.03
C ILE A 171 3.49 15.85 6.43
N GLY A 172 4.42 14.91 6.53
CA GLY A 172 4.98 14.46 7.80
C GLY A 172 5.87 15.49 8.50
N ARG A 173 6.32 15.10 9.69
CA ARG A 173 7.09 15.96 10.60
C ARG A 173 8.34 16.51 9.93
N ASN A 174 8.67 17.76 10.22
CA ASN A 174 9.85 18.45 9.71
C ASN A 174 9.98 18.46 8.16
N CYS A 175 8.92 18.15 7.42
CA CYS A 175 8.96 18.25 5.97
C CYS A 175 9.04 19.73 5.54
N TYR A 176 9.77 20.00 4.47
CA TYR A 176 9.82 21.30 3.82
C TYR A 176 9.21 21.21 2.41
N ILE A 177 8.20 22.04 2.14
CA ILE A 177 7.57 22.20 0.83
C ILE A 177 7.92 23.58 0.30
N GLY A 178 8.74 23.61 -0.75
CA GLY A 178 9.24 24.84 -1.35
C GLY A 178 8.17 25.64 -2.10
N THR A 179 8.52 26.90 -2.39
CA THR A 179 7.68 27.87 -3.09
C THR A 179 7.09 27.30 -4.40
N HIS A 180 5.83 27.61 -4.71
CA HIS A 180 5.19 27.20 -5.98
C HIS A 180 5.16 25.68 -6.24
N THR A 181 5.37 24.85 -5.23
CA THR A 181 5.24 23.39 -5.36
C THR A 181 3.79 22.97 -5.34
N LEU A 182 3.43 21.99 -6.17
CA LEU A 182 2.10 21.38 -6.22
C LEU A 182 2.15 19.95 -5.66
N ILE A 183 1.58 19.75 -4.48
CA ILE A 183 1.33 18.42 -3.93
C ILE A 183 -0.12 18.04 -4.25
N ARG A 184 -0.32 16.89 -4.88
CA ARG A 184 -1.65 16.39 -5.29
C ARG A 184 -2.09 15.21 -4.43
N SER A 185 -3.29 14.73 -4.72
CA SER A 185 -3.92 13.62 -4.00
C SER A 185 -3.02 12.38 -3.94
N TYR A 186 -3.15 11.68 -2.82
CA TYR A 186 -2.48 10.44 -2.46
C TYR A 186 -0.95 10.56 -2.43
N VAL A 187 -0.45 11.72 -2.00
CA VAL A 187 0.96 11.91 -1.66
C VAL A 187 1.14 11.72 -0.15
N SER A 188 2.13 10.89 0.20
CA SER A 188 2.59 10.72 1.57
C SER A 188 4.07 11.11 1.66
N LEU A 189 4.39 12.07 2.52
CA LEU A 189 5.75 12.45 2.89
C LEU A 189 5.99 11.98 4.33
N GLU A 190 6.84 10.97 4.52
CA GLU A 190 6.97 10.23 5.79
C GLU A 190 7.83 10.94 6.87
N GLY A 191 8.26 12.18 6.60
CA GLY A 191 8.97 13.04 7.54
C GLY A 191 10.39 13.35 7.11
N ASP A 192 10.91 14.48 7.58
CA ASP A 192 12.25 15.01 7.25
C ASP A 192 12.48 15.15 5.73
N ASN A 193 11.40 15.24 4.95
CA ASN A 193 11.48 15.33 3.50
C ASN A 193 11.69 16.77 3.03
N VAL A 194 12.33 16.95 1.89
CA VAL A 194 12.45 18.25 1.23
C VAL A 194 11.87 18.12 -0.18
N VAL A 195 10.86 18.92 -0.50
CA VAL A 195 10.33 19.06 -1.87
C VAL A 195 10.64 20.46 -2.36
N GLY A 196 11.63 20.57 -3.25
CA GLY A 196 12.10 21.84 -3.77
C GLY A 196 11.07 22.56 -4.63
N SER A 197 11.22 23.87 -4.74
CA SER A 197 10.29 24.78 -5.43
C SER A 197 9.96 24.36 -6.87
N TYR A 198 8.76 24.73 -7.32
CA TYR A 198 8.25 24.46 -8.68
C TYR A 198 8.15 22.96 -9.03
N SER A 199 8.07 22.08 -8.04
CA SER A 199 7.89 20.65 -8.28
C SER A 199 6.41 20.25 -8.23
N GLU A 200 6.06 19.14 -8.87
CA GLU A 200 4.75 18.51 -8.74
C GLU A 200 4.91 17.07 -8.25
N VAL A 201 4.18 16.70 -7.20
CA VAL A 201 4.15 15.34 -6.66
C VAL A 201 2.71 14.83 -6.63
N VAL A 202 2.47 13.60 -7.09
CA VAL A 202 1.12 13.00 -7.19
C VAL A 202 1.17 11.50 -6.95
N TRP A 203 0.23 10.95 -6.17
CA TRP A 203 0.09 9.49 -5.99
C TRP A 203 1.43 8.80 -5.64
N SER A 204 2.21 9.39 -4.74
CA SER A 204 3.58 8.92 -4.48
C SER A 204 3.84 8.79 -3.00
N SER A 205 4.59 7.77 -2.64
CA SER A 205 5.06 7.54 -1.27
C SER A 205 6.52 7.94 -1.19
N ILE A 206 6.81 9.00 -0.44
CA ILE A 206 8.14 9.56 -0.28
C ILE A 206 8.59 9.29 1.15
N GLN A 207 9.47 8.30 1.29
CA GLN A 207 9.93 7.79 2.58
C GLN A 207 10.84 8.78 3.29
N ARG A 208 11.03 8.58 4.60
CA ARG A 208 11.68 9.54 5.50
C ARG A 208 13.03 10.04 4.99
N GLY A 209 13.29 11.33 5.12
CA GLY A 209 14.58 11.95 4.78
C GLY A 209 14.87 12.05 3.28
N ALA A 210 13.99 11.55 2.40
CA ALA A 210 14.18 11.67 0.96
C ALA A 210 14.00 13.12 0.50
N THR A 211 14.78 13.51 -0.50
CA THR A 211 14.75 14.86 -1.09
C THR A 211 14.35 14.82 -2.56
N ILE A 212 13.41 15.69 -2.93
CA ILE A 212 12.97 15.95 -4.30
C ILE A 212 13.45 17.34 -4.68
N GLY A 213 14.40 17.43 -5.61
CA GLY A 213 14.95 18.69 -6.09
C GLY A 213 13.90 19.50 -6.85
N SER A 214 14.13 20.82 -6.92
CA SER A 214 13.24 21.76 -7.61
C SER A 214 12.95 21.38 -9.07
N ARG A 215 11.79 21.82 -9.58
CA ARG A 215 11.34 21.61 -10.97
C ARG A 215 11.17 20.14 -11.35
N SER A 216 10.89 19.26 -10.39
CA SER A 216 10.71 17.82 -10.64
C SER A 216 9.23 17.45 -10.76
N TYR A 217 8.94 16.38 -11.51
CA TYR A 217 7.62 15.75 -11.58
C TYR A 217 7.73 14.31 -11.08
N ILE A 218 7.14 14.03 -9.93
CA ILE A 218 7.16 12.71 -9.27
C ILE A 218 5.72 12.18 -9.17
N GLY A 219 5.40 11.14 -9.91
CA GLY A 219 4.05 10.63 -10.05
C GLY A 219 3.99 9.11 -9.97
N PHE A 220 3.05 8.55 -9.20
CA PHE A 220 2.85 7.10 -9.07
C PHE A 220 4.14 6.36 -8.66
N SER A 221 4.98 6.99 -7.85
CA SER A 221 6.34 6.54 -7.57
C SER A 221 6.54 6.25 -6.09
N VAL A 222 7.43 5.32 -5.79
CA VAL A 222 7.92 5.08 -4.44
C VAL A 222 9.36 5.57 -4.36
N VAL A 223 9.63 6.43 -3.39
CA VAL A 223 10.93 7.05 -3.19
C VAL A 223 11.43 6.66 -1.82
N GLY A 224 12.48 5.84 -1.78
CA GLY A 224 13.00 5.19 -0.59
C GLY A 224 13.70 6.14 0.37
N GLU A 225 13.93 5.63 1.58
CA GLU A 225 14.43 6.41 2.71
C GLU A 225 15.78 7.08 2.39
N SER A 226 15.93 8.36 2.75
CA SER A 226 17.16 9.13 2.55
C SER A 226 17.69 9.16 1.11
N SER A 227 16.82 8.93 0.11
CA SER A 227 17.20 9.04 -1.29
C SER A 227 17.31 10.51 -1.74
N THR A 228 18.06 10.74 -2.81
CA THR A 228 18.21 12.07 -3.41
C THR A 228 17.75 12.06 -4.85
N VAL A 229 16.64 12.73 -5.12
CA VAL A 229 16.19 13.04 -6.48
C VAL A 229 16.65 14.45 -6.79
N GLU A 230 17.65 14.60 -7.66
CA GLU A 230 18.19 15.91 -8.01
C GLU A 230 17.21 16.75 -8.85
N PRO A 231 17.44 18.07 -8.99
CA PRO A 231 16.50 18.95 -9.68
C PRO A 231 16.19 18.54 -11.13
N GLY A 232 14.94 18.76 -11.54
CA GLY A 232 14.49 18.53 -12.91
C GLY A 232 14.21 17.07 -13.28
N VAL A 233 14.15 16.16 -12.30
CA VAL A 233 13.84 14.75 -12.57
C VAL A 233 12.35 14.58 -12.88
N VAL A 234 12.04 13.71 -13.85
CA VAL A 234 10.68 13.40 -14.26
C VAL A 234 10.46 11.89 -14.23
N THR A 235 9.42 11.44 -13.53
CA THR A 235 8.95 10.05 -13.57
C THR A 235 7.79 9.92 -14.56
N LEU A 236 7.98 9.18 -15.64
CA LEU A 236 6.87 8.79 -16.51
C LEU A 236 6.01 7.75 -15.80
N ASN A 237 4.69 7.90 -15.88
CA ASN A 237 3.76 7.09 -15.07
C ASN A 237 2.66 6.39 -15.86
N VAL A 238 2.66 6.46 -17.19
CA VAL A 238 1.71 5.68 -18.03
C VAL A 238 2.44 4.45 -18.53
N VAL A 239 2.01 3.28 -18.07
CA VAL A 239 2.58 2.01 -18.51
C VAL A 239 2.10 1.72 -19.94
N PRO A 240 3.00 1.43 -20.90
CA PRO A 240 2.61 1.05 -22.25
C PRO A 240 1.86 -0.30 -22.25
N GLU A 241 0.85 -0.45 -23.11
CA GLU A 241 -0.03 -1.64 -23.16
C GLU A 241 0.71 -2.99 -23.29
N ARG A 242 1.90 -2.99 -23.90
CA ARG A 242 2.74 -4.18 -24.06
C ARG A 242 3.47 -4.64 -22.79
N VAL A 243 3.48 -3.82 -21.74
CA VAL A 243 4.18 -4.11 -20.48
C VAL A 243 3.16 -4.67 -19.51
N LYS A 244 3.33 -5.94 -19.13
CA LYS A 244 2.57 -6.55 -18.05
C LYS A 244 3.14 -6.12 -16.71
N VAL A 245 2.27 -5.66 -15.82
CA VAL A 245 2.60 -5.29 -14.45
C VAL A 245 1.64 -6.05 -13.55
N SER A 246 2.17 -6.78 -12.56
CA SER A 246 1.35 -7.43 -11.55
C SER A 246 0.67 -6.38 -10.68
N ARG A 247 -0.62 -6.54 -10.41
CA ARG A 247 -1.33 -5.72 -9.43
C ARG A 247 -1.17 -4.19 -9.68
N PRO A 248 -1.42 -3.68 -10.91
CA PRO A 248 -1.19 -2.27 -11.18
C PRO A 248 -2.31 -1.38 -10.66
N ILE A 249 -2.04 -0.08 -10.56
CA ILE A 249 -3.10 0.92 -10.37
C ILE A 249 -3.75 1.19 -11.74
N ARG A 250 -5.06 0.92 -11.82
CA ARG A 250 -5.89 1.21 -13.00
C ARG A 250 -6.66 2.50 -12.76
N MET A 251 -6.68 3.39 -13.75
CA MET A 251 -7.41 4.66 -13.68
C MET A 251 -8.22 4.87 -14.95
N GLU A 252 -9.49 5.23 -14.81
CA GLU A 252 -10.31 5.65 -15.94
C GLU A 252 -10.28 7.17 -16.12
N LYS A 253 -10.02 7.62 -17.34
CA LYS A 253 -10.15 9.04 -17.71
C LYS A 253 -10.72 9.17 -19.11
N ARG A 254 -11.84 9.88 -19.24
CA ARG A 254 -12.56 10.10 -20.51
C ARG A 254 -12.92 8.79 -21.22
N GLY A 255 -13.41 7.79 -20.48
CA GLY A 255 -13.81 6.49 -21.03
C GLY A 255 -12.65 5.60 -21.50
N ARG A 256 -11.41 5.90 -21.08
CA ARG A 256 -10.23 5.07 -21.34
C ARG A 256 -9.58 4.68 -20.03
N GLU A 257 -9.26 3.40 -19.90
CA GLU A 257 -8.47 2.89 -18.80
C GLU A 257 -6.98 3.10 -19.06
N TYR A 258 -6.25 3.50 -18.02
CA TYR A 258 -4.80 3.66 -18.01
C TYR A 258 -4.21 2.87 -16.86
N VAL A 259 -3.13 2.14 -17.16
CA VAL A 259 -2.27 1.51 -16.17
C VAL A 259 -1.23 2.55 -15.72
N LYS A 260 -1.18 2.81 -14.41
CA LYS A 260 -0.35 3.86 -13.80
C LYS A 260 0.66 3.29 -12.82
N VAL A 261 1.94 3.35 -13.19
CA VAL A 261 3.08 3.06 -12.31
C VAL A 261 4.23 3.96 -12.74
N GLY A 262 4.81 4.67 -11.77
CA GLY A 262 5.98 5.54 -11.94
C GLY A 262 7.28 4.77 -11.72
N ALA A 263 8.25 5.42 -11.07
CA ALA A 263 9.55 4.83 -10.76
C ALA A 263 9.60 4.32 -9.32
N ILE A 264 10.46 3.32 -9.08
CA ILE A 264 10.83 2.87 -7.75
C ILE A 264 12.27 3.32 -7.50
N ILE A 265 12.46 4.25 -6.58
CA ILE A 265 13.77 4.76 -6.20
C ILE A 265 14.11 4.16 -4.84
N GLY A 266 15.17 3.36 -4.77
CA GLY A 266 15.60 2.64 -3.59
C GLY A 266 16.06 3.56 -2.46
N SER A 267 16.16 3.00 -1.26
CA SER A 267 16.67 3.73 -0.10
C SER A 267 18.12 4.15 -0.32
N ARG A 268 18.44 5.42 -0.03
CA ARG A 268 19.74 6.06 -0.24
C ARG A 268 20.19 6.15 -1.72
N ALA A 269 19.33 5.77 -2.66
CA ALA A 269 19.60 5.93 -4.09
C ALA A 269 19.72 7.41 -4.47
N ARG A 270 20.42 7.68 -5.57
CA ARG A 270 20.54 9.04 -6.13
C ARG A 270 20.17 9.05 -7.61
N VAL A 271 19.17 9.86 -7.95
CA VAL A 271 18.78 10.14 -9.33
C VAL A 271 19.40 11.47 -9.75
N LYS A 272 20.15 11.47 -10.85
CA LYS A 272 20.85 12.65 -11.35
C LYS A 272 19.89 13.70 -11.90
N ALA A 273 20.31 14.97 -11.85
CA ALA A 273 19.52 16.09 -12.34
C ALA A 273 19.09 15.87 -13.80
N TYR A 274 17.88 16.32 -14.14
CA TYR A 274 17.29 16.23 -15.49
C TYR A 274 17.14 14.81 -16.06
N THR A 275 17.13 13.79 -15.19
CA THR A 275 16.86 12.40 -15.61
C THR A 275 15.37 12.17 -15.83
N VAL A 276 15.02 11.43 -16.88
CA VAL A 276 13.67 10.93 -17.12
C VAL A 276 13.63 9.43 -16.82
N LEU A 277 12.91 9.04 -15.78
CA LEU A 277 12.70 7.65 -15.41
C LEU A 277 11.45 7.09 -16.11
N LYS A 278 11.57 5.88 -16.65
CA LYS A 278 10.47 5.19 -17.32
C LYS A 278 9.48 4.60 -16.30
N PRO A 279 8.25 4.25 -16.74
CA PRO A 279 7.33 3.48 -15.91
C PRO A 279 7.97 2.16 -15.47
N CYS A 280 7.78 1.80 -14.21
CA CYS A 280 8.34 0.62 -13.54
C CYS A 280 9.87 0.58 -13.46
N GLU A 281 10.57 1.67 -13.77
CA GLU A 281 12.03 1.72 -13.66
C GLU A 281 12.45 1.71 -12.19
N VAL A 282 13.43 0.86 -11.87
CA VAL A 282 14.00 0.73 -10.53
C VAL A 282 15.39 1.37 -10.52
N VAL A 283 15.61 2.28 -9.58
CA VAL A 283 16.92 2.91 -9.32
C VAL A 283 17.39 2.46 -7.95
N GLU A 284 18.57 1.86 -7.87
CA GLU A 284 19.19 1.38 -6.62
C GLU A 284 20.22 2.36 -6.05
#